data_AF-A0A431QI75-F1
#
_entry.id   AF-A0A431QI75-F1
#
_cell.length_a   1.000
_cell.length_b   1.000
_cell.length_c   1.000
_cell.angle_alpha   90.00
_cell.angle_beta   90.00
_cell.angle_gamma   90.00
#
_symmetry.space_group_name_H-M   'P 1'
#
loop_
_entity.id
_entity.type
_entity.pdbx_description
1 polymer ?
#
loop_
_entity_poly.entity_id
_entity_poly.type
_entity_poly.pdbx_seq_one_letter_code
_entity_poly.pdbx_strand_id
1 'polypeptide(L)' 'AVSFLPKIKIEVAVGADMVDKAVEAITSAAKTGQIGDGKIFVFGIDQAVRIRTGETDTDAL' A
#
# COMPACT_ATOMS: atom_id res chain seq x y z
N ALA A 1 18.33 21.59 14.73
CA ALA A 1 17.36 20.51 14.94
C ALA A 1 16.69 20.21 13.60
N VAL A 2 16.57 18.94 13.20
CA VAL A 2 15.85 18.55 11.98
C VAL A 2 14.36 18.43 12.34
N SER A 3 13.50 19.15 11.61
CA SER A 3 12.05 19.09 11.77
C SER A 3 11.46 18.08 10.80
N PHE A 4 10.77 17.07 11.32
CA PHE A 4 10.02 16.12 10.51
C PHE A 4 8.56 16.56 10.48
N LEU A 5 8.00 16.69 9.28
CA LEU A 5 6.57 16.92 9.12
C LEU A 5 5.80 15.61 9.38
N PRO A 6 4.69 15.66 10.13
CA PRO A 6 3.83 14.49 10.31
C PRO A 6 3.34 13.94 8.95
N LYS A 7 3.37 12.62 8.80
CA LYS A 7 2.90 11.90 7.60
C LYS A 7 2.07 10.69 8.01
N ILE A 8 1.16 10.27 7.14
CA ILE A 8 0.37 9.04 7.32
C ILE A 8 1.01 7.93 6.49
N LYS A 9 1.19 6.75 7.08
CA LYS A 9 1.58 5.53 6.36
C LYS A 9 0.33 4.70 6.10
N ILE A 10 0.11 4.31 4.85
CA ILE A 10 -0.95 3.39 4.44
C ILE A 10 -0.26 2.09 4.02
N GLU A 11 -0.76 0.96 4.52
CA GLU A 11 -0.31 -0.37 4.12
C GLU A 11 -1.52 -1.16 3.63
N VAL A 12 -1.43 -1.68 2.42
CA VAL A 12 -2.50 -2.42 1.75
C VAL A 12 -1.90 -3.61 1.02
N ALA A 13 -2.45 -4.79 1.27
CA ALA A 13 -2.15 -5.99 0.49
C ALA A 13 -3.21 -6.13 -0.60
N VAL A 14 -2.78 -6.40 -1.83
CA VAL A 14 -3.64 -6.60 -3.00
C VAL A 14 -3.15 -7.79 -3.80
N GLY A 15 -4.03 -8.37 -4.61
CA GLY A 15 -3.63 -9.34 -5.63
C GLY A 15 -2.61 -8.74 -6.60
N ALA A 16 -1.72 -9.57 -7.15
CA ALA A 16 -0.65 -9.13 -8.05
C ALA A 16 -1.18 -8.41 -9.30
N ASP A 17 -2.35 -8.82 -9.79
CA ASP A 17 -3.08 -8.23 -10.91
C ASP A 17 -3.63 -6.83 -10.62
N MET A 18 -3.75 -6.46 -9.34
CA MET A 18 -4.30 -5.19 -8.89
C MET A 18 -3.24 -4.15 -8.49
N VAL A 19 -1.95 -4.52 -8.50
CA VAL A 19 -0.84 -3.66 -8.04
C VAL A 19 -0.81 -2.32 -8.79
N ASP A 20 -0.81 -2.35 -10.12
CA ASP A 20 -0.70 -1.13 -10.94
C ASP A 20 -1.90 -0.20 -10.71
N LYS A 21 -3.11 -0.78 -10.64
CA LYS A 21 -4.35 -0.05 -10.38
C LYS A 21 -4.36 0.59 -8.99
N ALA A 22 -3.85 -0.11 -7.97
CA ALA A 22 -3.74 0.41 -6.62
C ALA A 22 -2.75 1.58 -6.55
N VAL A 23 -1.58 1.44 -7.19
CA VAL A 23 -0.56 2.50 -7.26
C VAL A 23 -1.10 3.73 -7.97
N GLU A 24 -1.79 3.56 -9.10
CA GLU A 24 -2.41 4.67 -9.85
C GLU A 24 -3.48 5.39 -9.02
N ALA A 25 -4.36 4.65 -8.35
CA ALA A 25 -5.41 5.21 -7.53
C ALA A 25 -4.85 6.02 -6.34
N ILE A 26 -3.87 5.47 -5.61
CA ILE A 26 -3.23 6.16 -4.48
C ILE A 26 -2.50 7.41 -4.97
N THR A 27 -1.75 7.29 -6.08
CA THR A 27 -1.01 8.42 -6.66
C THR A 27 -1.96 9.54 -7.05
N SER A 28 -3.04 9.22 -7.75
CA SER A 28 -4.02 10.21 -8.22
C SER A 28 -4.74 10.90 -7.07
N ALA A 29 -5.03 10.19 -5.98
CA ALA A 29 -5.70 10.76 -4.81
C ALA A 29 -4.77 11.60 -3.93
N ALA A 30 -3.49 11.22 -3.81
CA ALA A 30 -2.55 11.87 -2.90
C ALA A 30 -1.71 12.99 -3.53
N LYS A 31 -1.62 13.05 -4.86
CA LYS A 31 -0.78 14.02 -5.58
C LYS A 31 -1.36 15.44 -5.49
N THR A 32 -0.58 16.35 -4.92
CA THR A 32 -0.85 17.80 -4.94
C THR A 32 0.09 18.55 -5.88
N GLY A 33 1.19 17.91 -6.30
CA GLY A 33 2.25 18.52 -7.11
C GLY A 33 3.29 19.29 -6.28
N GLN A 34 3.21 19.25 -4.95
CA GLN A 34 4.13 19.92 -4.05
C GLN A 34 5.19 18.97 -3.48
N ILE A 35 6.29 19.54 -3.01
CA ILE A 35 7.33 18.78 -2.32
C ILE A 35 6.72 18.16 -1.05
N GLY A 36 6.84 16.84 -0.93
CA GLY A 36 6.39 16.11 0.25
C GLY A 36 5.08 15.34 0.08
N ASP A 37 4.54 15.21 -1.15
CA ASP A 37 3.40 14.34 -1.47
C ASP A 37 3.60 12.88 -1.01
N GLY A 38 4.86 12.45 -0.87
CA GLY A 38 5.22 11.17 -0.28
C GLY A 38 5.83 10.22 -1.30
N LYS A 39 5.85 8.93 -0.95
CA LYS A 39 6.39 7.85 -1.78
C LYS A 39 5.53 6.61 -1.59
N ILE A 40 5.38 5.84 -2.66
CA ILE A 40 4.78 4.51 -2.62
C ILE A 40 5.90 3.50 -2.80
N PHE A 41 5.90 2.45 -1.98
CA PHE A 41 6.80 1.32 -2.11
C PHE A 41 5.97 0.07 -2.29
N VAL A 42 6.39 -0.79 -3.22
CA VAL A 42 5.73 -2.07 -3.50
C VAL A 42 6.69 -3.17 -3.10
N PHE A 43 6.19 -4.11 -2.30
CA PHE A 43 6.93 -5.29 -1.85
C PHE A 43 6.10 -6.53 -2.17
N GLY A 44 6.77 -7.62 -2.53
CA GLY A 44 6.13 -8.92 -2.64
C GLY A 44 5.71 -9.44 -1.26
N ILE A 45 4.56 -10.10 -1.21
CA ILE A 45 4.11 -10.86 -0.03
C ILE A 45 4.16 -12.33 -0.43
N ASP A 46 4.99 -13.10 0.25
CA ASP A 46 5.18 -14.52 -0.06
C ASP A 46 4.01 -15.39 0.42
N GLN A 47 3.31 -14.95 1.47
CA GLN A 47 2.18 -15.68 2.04
C GLN A 47 1.19 -14.75 2.74
N ALA A 48 -0.11 -14.97 2.54
CA ALA A 48 -1.18 -14.37 3.34
C ALA A 48 -1.99 -15.44 4.06
N VAL A 49 -2.49 -15.14 5.27
CA VAL A 49 -3.31 -16.08 6.06
C VAL A 49 -4.45 -15.33 6.75
N ARG A 50 -5.70 -15.78 6.54
CA ARG A 50 -6.86 -15.26 7.25
C ARG A 50 -7.06 -16.02 8.56
N ILE A 51 -6.72 -15.38 9.69
CA ILE A 51 -6.76 -16.02 11.03
C ILE A 51 -8.11 -16.68 11.35
N ARG A 52 -9.22 -16.08 10.92
CA ARG A 52 -10.58 -16.56 11.23
C ARG A 52 -10.93 -17.88 10.55
N THR A 53 -10.47 -18.11 9.33
CA THR A 53 -10.88 -19.25 8.48
C THR A 53 -9.74 -20.22 8.21
N GLY A 54 -8.49 -19.78 8.33
CA GLY A 54 -7.31 -20.53 7.93
C GLY A 54 -7.03 -20.49 6.42
N GLU A 55 -7.82 -19.74 5.64
CA GLU A 55 -7.57 -19.52 4.20
C GLU A 55 -6.21 -18.87 3.98
N THR A 56 -5.58 -19.18 2.86
CA THR A 56 -4.25 -18.67 2.49
C THR A 56 -4.28 -17.89 1.18
N ASP A 57 -3.30 -17.00 1.02
CA ASP A 57 -2.97 -16.31 -0.23
C ASP A 57 -4.18 -15.56 -0.82
N THR A 58 -4.54 -15.86 -2.07
CA THR A 58 -5.65 -15.19 -2.76
C THR A 58 -6.99 -15.34 -2.02
N ASP A 59 -7.24 -16.48 -1.38
CA ASP A 59 -8.47 -16.72 -0.62
C ASP A 59 -8.45 -15.96 0.73
N ALA A 60 -7.28 -15.57 1.21
CA ALA A 60 -7.10 -14.81 2.43
C ALA A 60 -7.24 -13.29 2.25
N LEU A 61 -7.06 -12.78 1.02
CA LEU A 61 -7.25 -11.38 0.66
C LEU A 61 -8.74 -10.98 0.64
#